data_AF-A0A3P8J8T3-F1
#
_entry.id   AF-A0A3P8J8T3-F1
#
_cell.length_a   1.000
_cell.length_b   1.000
_cell.length_c   1.000
_cell.angle_alpha   90.00
_cell.angle_beta   90.00
_cell.angle_gamma   90.00
#
_symmetry.space_group_name_H-M   'P 1'
#
loop_
_entity.id
_entity.type
_entity.pdbx_description
1 polymer ?
#
loop_
_entity_poly.entity_id
_entity_poly.type
_entity_poly.pdbx_seq_one_letter_code
_entity_poly.pdbx_strand_id
1 'polypeptide(L)'
;MLAAAGVLGIVGMFWLALKRYGMNVSGDEAFYTFLYLTRDTFSPWENLALLLQNYDKIEFQGLAPMIRDFYVFIPSWMWHGRPSMVLNTANYFTWEVLNNHSGLAISPTLIGSLVVMGGVWFVPLGAVAVGLIIKWFDWLYELGNRESNRYKAAILHSFCFGAIFNMIVLAREGLDSFGSRVVFFLVIFGICLLAAKLLYWFLDSVGLIHKRTKPLSQPQV
;
A
#
# COMPACT_ATOMS: atom_id res chain seq x y z
N MET A 1 -24.08 -11.44 -8.47
CA MET A 1 -23.98 -10.16 -7.73
C MET A 1 -22.53 -9.68 -7.58
N LEU A 2 -21.59 -10.50 -7.08
CA LEU A 2 -20.16 -10.12 -6.96
C LEU A 2 -19.49 -9.75 -8.30
N ALA A 3 -19.73 -10.53 -9.36
CA ALA A 3 -19.17 -10.23 -10.68
C ALA A 3 -19.67 -8.88 -11.22
N ALA A 4 -20.98 -8.60 -11.08
CA ALA A 4 -21.56 -7.32 -11.50
C ALA A 4 -21.03 -6.13 -10.69
N ALA A 5 -20.88 -6.29 -9.37
CA ALA A 5 -20.24 -5.28 -8.52
C ALA A 5 -18.78 -5.05 -8.90
N GLY A 6 -18.05 -6.09 -9.27
CA GLY A 6 -16.68 -5.98 -9.78
C GLY A 6 -16.59 -5.20 -11.08
N VAL A 7 -17.46 -5.51 -12.06
CA VAL A 7 -17.52 -4.79 -13.35
C VAL A 7 -17.87 -3.32 -13.13
N LEU A 8 -18.88 -3.02 -12.29
CA LEU A 8 -19.23 -1.64 -11.94
C LEU A 8 -18.09 -0.90 -11.24
N GLY A 9 -17.35 -1.59 -10.37
CA GLY A 9 -16.15 -1.03 -9.71
C GLY A 9 -15.06 -0.66 -10.70
N ILE A 10 -14.77 -1.52 -11.68
CA ILE A 10 -13.77 -1.26 -12.73
C ILE A 10 -14.18 -0.04 -13.57
N VAL A 11 -15.42 0.00 -14.04
CA VAL A 11 -15.94 1.11 -14.85
C VAL A 11 -15.93 2.42 -14.04
N GLY A 12 -16.34 2.38 -12.77
CA GLY A 12 -16.32 3.53 -11.88
C GLY A 12 -14.91 4.07 -11.63
N MET A 13 -13.94 3.19 -11.38
CA MET A 13 -12.53 3.58 -11.20
C MET A 13 -11.95 4.21 -12.47
N PHE A 14 -12.26 3.67 -13.64
CA PHE A 14 -11.83 4.24 -14.92
C PHE A 14 -12.42 5.64 -15.16
N TRP A 15 -13.72 5.81 -14.90
CA TRP A 15 -14.37 7.12 -15.01
C TRP A 15 -13.73 8.17 -14.08
N LEU A 16 -13.45 7.78 -12.83
CA LEU A 16 -12.76 8.66 -11.88
C LEU A 16 -11.34 9.01 -12.34
N ALA A 17 -10.62 8.07 -12.96
CA ALA A 17 -9.31 8.33 -13.52
C ALA A 17 -9.39 9.35 -14.67
N LEU A 18 -10.31 9.20 -15.62
CA LEU A 18 -10.51 10.17 -16.71
C LEU A 18 -10.79 11.57 -16.17
N LYS A 19 -11.69 11.68 -15.18
CA LYS A 19 -12.03 12.96 -14.53
C LYS A 19 -10.85 13.55 -13.76
N ARG A 20 -10.09 12.72 -13.04
CA ARG A 20 -8.92 13.15 -12.25
C ARG A 20 -7.79 13.66 -13.13
N TYR A 21 -7.58 13.03 -14.27
CA TYR A 21 -6.49 13.38 -15.19
C TYR A 21 -6.92 14.36 -16.30
N GLY A 22 -8.19 14.79 -16.31
CA GLY A 22 -8.70 15.74 -17.30
C GLY A 22 -8.64 15.23 -18.74
N MET A 23 -8.66 13.90 -18.93
CA MET A 23 -8.56 13.29 -20.25
C MET A 23 -9.94 13.24 -20.93
N ASN A 24 -10.12 14.07 -21.97
CA ASN A 24 -11.29 14.01 -22.84
C ASN A 24 -11.05 13.00 -23.96
N VAL A 25 -11.23 11.72 -23.66
CA VAL A 25 -11.15 10.63 -24.65
C VAL A 25 -12.54 10.12 -25.02
N SER A 26 -12.76 9.86 -26.31
CA SER A 26 -14.03 9.37 -26.85
C SER A 26 -13.80 8.29 -27.91
N GLY A 27 -14.72 7.33 -28.03
CA GLY A 27 -14.61 6.25 -29.03
C GLY A 27 -13.45 5.28 -28.75
N ASP A 28 -12.73 4.90 -29.81
CA ASP A 28 -11.64 3.91 -29.76
C ASP A 28 -10.50 4.34 -28.83
N GLU A 29 -10.23 5.65 -28.74
CA GLU A 29 -9.20 6.19 -27.84
C GLU A 29 -9.53 5.88 -26.37
N ALA A 30 -10.79 5.94 -25.96
CA ALA A 30 -11.18 5.61 -24.59
C ALA A 30 -10.92 4.13 -24.27
N PHE A 31 -11.11 3.24 -25.24
CA PHE A 31 -10.83 1.82 -25.09
C PHE A 31 -9.31 1.56 -25.01
N TYR A 32 -8.51 2.23 -25.84
CA TYR A 32 -7.04 2.16 -25.74
C TYR A 32 -6.52 2.73 -24.42
N THR A 33 -7.04 3.88 -23.96
CA THR A 33 -6.68 4.46 -22.66
C THR A 33 -7.08 3.54 -21.51
N PHE A 34 -8.25 2.88 -21.60
CA PHE A 34 -8.66 1.88 -20.61
C PHE A 34 -7.68 0.71 -20.55
N LEU A 35 -7.34 0.12 -21.70
CA LEU A 35 -6.37 -0.99 -21.76
C LEU A 35 -4.99 -0.56 -21.27
N TYR A 36 -4.53 0.63 -21.67
CA TYR A 36 -3.24 1.18 -21.26
C TYR A 36 -3.15 1.38 -19.74
N LEU A 37 -4.11 2.09 -19.14
CA LEU A 37 -4.14 2.31 -17.69
C LEU A 37 -4.32 1.01 -16.89
N THR A 38 -5.08 0.06 -17.43
CA THR A 38 -5.27 -1.25 -16.80
C THR A 38 -3.97 -2.06 -16.83
N ARG A 39 -3.28 -2.09 -17.97
CA ARG A 39 -1.98 -2.75 -18.12
C ARG A 39 -0.94 -2.15 -17.17
N ASP A 40 -0.83 -0.82 -17.10
CA ASP A 40 0.13 -0.16 -16.22
C ASP A 40 -0.21 -0.36 -14.72
N THR A 41 -1.45 -0.70 -14.40
CA THR A 41 -1.86 -1.07 -13.04
C THR A 41 -1.40 -2.48 -12.65
N PHE A 42 -1.44 -3.44 -13.59
CA PHE A 42 -1.15 -4.85 -13.31
C PHE A 42 0.29 -5.28 -13.64
N SER A 43 0.94 -4.66 -14.63
CA SER A 43 2.27 -5.05 -15.11
C SER A 43 3.12 -3.85 -15.52
N PRO A 44 3.63 -3.06 -14.56
CA PRO A 44 4.39 -1.83 -14.83
C PRO A 44 5.84 -2.07 -15.33
N TRP A 45 6.06 -3.10 -16.15
CA TRP A 45 7.37 -3.43 -16.74
C TRP A 45 7.85 -2.40 -17.75
N GLU A 46 6.93 -1.74 -18.45
CA GLU A 46 7.27 -0.67 -19.39
C GLU A 46 7.92 0.52 -18.67
N ASN A 47 7.41 0.89 -17.49
CA ASN A 47 7.98 1.96 -16.68
C ASN A 47 9.40 1.63 -16.21
N LEU A 48 9.64 0.37 -15.84
CA LEU A 48 11.00 -0.08 -15.50
C LEU A 48 11.93 -0.01 -16.72
N ALA A 49 11.46 -0.45 -17.89
CA ALA A 49 12.24 -0.39 -19.13
C ALA A 49 12.58 1.05 -19.53
N LEU A 50 11.61 1.95 -19.46
CA LEU A 50 11.80 3.39 -19.72
C LEU A 50 12.79 4.03 -18.74
N LEU A 51 12.77 3.61 -17.48
CA LEU A 51 13.73 4.04 -16.47
C LEU A 51 15.14 3.59 -16.82
N LEU A 52 15.32 2.33 -17.19
CA LEU A 52 16.63 1.79 -17.58
C LEU A 52 17.14 2.41 -18.89
N GLN A 53 16.25 2.76 -19.82
CA GLN A 53 16.63 3.49 -21.04
C GLN A 53 17.11 4.92 -20.77
N ASN A 54 16.59 5.55 -19.72
CA ASN A 54 17.00 6.89 -19.30
C ASN A 54 17.95 6.85 -18.09
N TYR A 55 18.68 5.75 -17.90
CA TYR A 55 19.55 5.56 -16.74
C TYR A 55 20.60 6.67 -16.59
N ASP A 56 21.12 7.18 -17.70
CA ASP A 56 22.13 8.25 -17.72
C ASP A 56 21.61 9.59 -17.16
N LYS A 57 20.30 9.77 -17.09
CA LYS A 57 19.65 10.99 -16.55
C LYS A 57 19.30 10.88 -15.07
N ILE A 58 19.53 9.72 -14.45
CA ILE A 58 19.13 9.47 -13.06
C ILE A 58 20.17 10.05 -12.10
N GLU A 59 19.74 11.03 -11.31
CA GLU A 59 20.45 11.45 -10.10
C GLU A 59 19.98 10.62 -8.91
N PHE A 60 20.90 9.86 -8.32
CA PHE A 60 20.58 8.98 -7.19
C PHE A 60 20.09 9.77 -5.99
N GLN A 61 18.85 9.52 -5.58
CA GLN A 61 18.19 10.26 -4.50
C GLN A 61 18.47 9.69 -3.10
N GLY A 62 19.18 8.56 -2.98
CA GLY A 62 19.43 7.91 -1.70
C GLY A 62 18.13 7.50 -1.00
N LEU A 63 18.09 7.64 0.32
CA LEU A 63 16.89 7.38 1.14
C LEU A 63 15.92 8.56 1.23
N ALA A 64 16.24 9.70 0.59
CA ALA A 64 15.42 10.90 0.64
C ALA A 64 13.96 10.67 0.17
N PRO A 65 13.69 9.88 -0.88
CA PRO A 65 12.31 9.64 -1.33
C PRO A 65 11.44 8.97 -0.26
N MET A 66 12.02 8.05 0.54
CA MET A 66 11.30 7.38 1.62
C MET A 66 10.87 8.34 2.73
N ILE A 67 11.71 9.30 3.09
CA ILE A 67 11.38 10.34 4.07
C ILE A 67 10.35 11.31 3.49
N ARG A 68 10.54 11.73 2.25
CA ARG A 68 9.65 12.67 1.56
C ARG A 68 8.25 12.09 1.44
N ASP A 69 8.10 10.79 1.21
CA ASP A 69 6.78 10.16 1.08
C ASP A 69 5.93 10.29 2.36
N PHE A 70 6.54 10.37 3.55
CA PHE A 70 5.80 10.68 4.79
C PHE A 70 5.12 12.04 4.78
N TYR A 71 5.60 12.98 3.98
CA TYR A 71 5.00 14.30 3.88
C TYR A 71 3.56 14.19 3.38
N VAL A 72 3.23 13.18 2.57
CA VAL A 72 1.87 12.92 2.07
C VAL A 72 0.83 12.89 3.18
N PHE A 73 1.17 12.36 4.35
CA PHE A 73 0.26 12.23 5.49
C PHE A 73 0.11 13.51 6.32
N ILE A 74 0.99 14.51 6.16
CA ILE A 74 0.94 15.76 6.92
C ILE A 74 -0.05 16.70 6.24
N PRO A 75 -1.19 17.02 6.87
CA PRO A 75 -2.17 17.88 6.24
C PRO A 75 -1.65 19.32 6.03
N SER A 76 -2.09 19.99 4.97
CA SER A 76 -1.64 21.35 4.62
C SER A 76 -1.97 22.43 5.66
N TRP A 77 -2.93 22.17 6.56
CA TRP A 77 -3.25 23.04 7.70
C TRP A 77 -2.26 22.91 8.86
N MET A 78 -1.57 21.76 8.97
CA MET A 78 -0.54 21.52 9.98
C MET A 78 0.84 22.03 9.51
N TRP A 79 1.05 22.12 8.19
CA TRP A 79 2.29 22.62 7.59
C TRP A 79 2.02 23.53 6.39
N HIS A 80 1.87 24.83 6.65
CA HIS A 80 1.54 25.84 5.64
C HIS A 80 2.63 26.04 4.55
N GLY A 81 3.90 25.78 4.88
CA GLY A 81 5.03 25.87 3.95
C GLY A 81 5.43 24.54 3.31
N ARG A 82 4.56 23.52 3.38
CA ARG A 82 4.83 22.21 2.79
C ARG A 82 5.02 22.36 1.27
N PRO A 83 6.05 21.73 0.66
CA PRO A 83 6.16 21.65 -0.79
C PRO A 83 4.86 21.09 -1.36
N SER A 84 4.23 21.83 -2.29
CA SER A 84 2.99 21.38 -2.95
C SER A 84 3.18 20.05 -3.66
N MET A 85 4.43 19.73 -4.03
CA MET A 85 4.82 18.50 -4.70
C MET A 85 5.90 17.79 -3.90
N VAL A 86 5.56 16.58 -3.48
CA VAL A 86 6.47 15.68 -2.77
C VAL A 86 7.24 14.90 -3.81
N LEU A 87 8.55 15.12 -3.91
CA LEU A 87 9.46 14.33 -4.74
C LEU A 87 9.67 12.94 -4.11
N ASN A 88 8.65 12.08 -4.21
CA ASN A 88 8.78 10.64 -4.03
C ASN A 88 9.31 10.00 -5.31
N THR A 89 9.62 8.71 -5.28
CA THR A 89 10.27 8.06 -6.41
C THR A 89 9.39 8.03 -7.66
N ALA A 90 8.07 7.96 -7.50
CA ALA A 90 7.10 8.05 -8.61
C ALA A 90 7.10 9.45 -9.27
N ASN A 91 7.02 10.52 -8.47
CA ASN A 91 7.02 11.88 -9.01
C ASN A 91 8.37 12.24 -9.63
N TYR A 92 9.49 11.81 -9.02
CA TYR A 92 10.82 11.98 -9.59
C TYR A 92 10.92 11.30 -10.97
N PHE A 93 10.50 10.04 -11.08
CA PHE A 93 10.52 9.31 -12.35
C PHE A 93 9.63 9.99 -13.41
N THR A 94 8.44 10.42 -13.02
CA THR A 94 7.49 11.05 -13.95
C THR A 94 8.03 12.38 -14.47
N TRP A 95 8.67 13.18 -13.61
CA TRP A 95 8.99 14.57 -13.93
C TRP A 95 10.41 14.74 -14.44
N GLU A 96 11.39 14.20 -13.73
CA GLU A 96 12.81 14.40 -14.06
C GLU A 96 13.28 13.42 -15.14
N VAL A 97 12.74 12.20 -15.14
CA VAL A 97 13.18 11.16 -16.09
C VAL A 97 12.32 11.14 -17.36
N LEU A 98 10.99 11.13 -17.20
CA LEU A 98 10.05 11.10 -18.32
C LEU A 98 9.68 12.50 -18.87
N ASN A 99 10.11 13.58 -18.21
CA ASN A 99 9.75 14.96 -18.55
C ASN A 99 8.22 15.16 -18.71
N ASN A 100 7.45 14.45 -17.89
CA ASN A 100 6.00 14.44 -17.93
C ASN A 100 5.43 15.19 -16.71
N HIS A 101 5.00 16.43 -16.92
CA HIS A 101 4.38 17.27 -15.88
C HIS A 101 2.86 17.15 -15.83
N SER A 102 2.27 16.15 -16.49
CA SER A 102 0.87 15.83 -16.26
C SER A 102 0.64 15.45 -14.80
N GLY A 103 -0.56 15.69 -14.27
CA GLY A 103 -0.93 15.30 -12.91
C GLY A 103 -0.99 13.77 -12.67
N LEU A 104 -0.49 12.97 -13.62
CA LEU A 104 -0.44 11.53 -13.61
C LEU A 104 0.93 11.06 -13.13
N ALA A 105 1.00 10.67 -11.85
CA ALA A 105 2.22 10.09 -11.28
C ALA A 105 2.39 8.65 -11.76
N ILE A 106 3.46 8.40 -12.50
CA ILE A 106 3.88 7.10 -13.00
C ILE A 106 4.90 6.52 -12.01
N SER A 107 4.60 5.34 -11.48
CA SER A 107 5.53 4.64 -10.58
C SER A 107 6.55 3.82 -11.38
N PRO A 108 7.84 3.86 -11.00
CA PRO A 108 8.88 3.02 -11.60
C PRO A 108 8.92 1.59 -11.04
N THR A 109 7.92 1.14 -10.28
CA THR A 109 7.83 -0.19 -9.61
C THR A 109 8.75 -0.35 -8.39
N LEU A 110 8.63 -1.48 -7.69
CA LEU A 110 9.59 -1.89 -6.66
C LEU A 110 11.04 -1.82 -7.14
N ILE A 111 11.34 -2.45 -8.28
CA ILE A 111 12.71 -2.54 -8.78
C ILE A 111 13.21 -1.16 -9.18
N GLY A 112 12.41 -0.40 -9.92
CA GLY A 112 12.82 0.94 -10.33
C GLY A 112 12.93 1.90 -9.14
N SER A 113 12.14 1.71 -8.08
CA SER A 113 12.30 2.49 -6.85
C SER A 113 13.67 2.28 -6.20
N LEU A 114 14.15 1.04 -6.17
CA LEU A 114 15.50 0.71 -5.68
C LEU A 114 16.59 1.28 -6.57
N VAL A 115 16.40 1.27 -7.89
CA VAL A 115 17.34 1.83 -8.86
C VAL A 115 17.47 3.35 -8.70
N VAL A 116 16.37 4.07 -8.50
CA VAL A 116 16.42 5.53 -8.26
C VAL A 116 17.11 5.86 -6.93
N MET A 117 16.94 5.02 -5.91
CA MET A 117 17.54 5.24 -4.59
C MET A 117 19.06 5.04 -4.58
N GLY A 118 19.57 3.99 -5.23
CA GLY A 118 21.00 3.63 -5.12
C GLY A 118 21.58 2.88 -6.32
N GLY A 119 20.91 2.94 -7.46
CA GLY A 119 21.34 2.29 -8.70
C GLY A 119 21.17 0.77 -8.68
N VAL A 120 21.77 0.11 -9.68
CA VAL A 120 21.66 -1.34 -9.89
C VAL A 120 22.16 -2.15 -8.68
N TRP A 121 23.15 -1.64 -7.95
CA TRP A 121 23.70 -2.30 -6.75
C TRP A 121 22.74 -2.34 -5.57
N PHE A 122 21.78 -1.42 -5.51
CA PHE A 122 20.73 -1.43 -4.48
C PHE A 122 19.64 -2.47 -4.74
N VAL A 123 19.52 -2.98 -5.97
CA VAL A 123 18.53 -4.00 -6.34
C VAL A 123 18.70 -5.31 -5.54
N PRO A 124 19.89 -5.96 -5.49
CA PRO A 124 20.05 -7.18 -4.70
C PRO A 124 19.84 -6.94 -3.20
N LEU A 125 20.33 -5.81 -2.67
CA LEU A 125 20.14 -5.45 -1.26
C LEU A 125 18.64 -5.26 -0.93
N GLY A 126 17.94 -4.50 -1.77
CA GLY A 126 16.51 -4.28 -1.63
C GLY A 126 15.69 -5.56 -1.83
N ALA A 127 16.09 -6.44 -2.75
CA ALA A 127 15.44 -7.74 -2.94
C ALA A 127 15.53 -8.62 -1.69
N VAL A 128 16.70 -8.66 -1.03
CA VAL A 128 16.85 -9.36 0.25
C VAL A 128 15.97 -8.73 1.32
N ALA A 129 15.99 -7.40 1.45
CA ALA A 129 15.17 -6.69 2.43
C ALA A 129 13.67 -6.95 2.22
N VAL A 130 13.18 -6.83 0.99
CA VAL A 130 11.80 -7.11 0.61
C VAL A 130 11.44 -8.58 0.85
N GLY A 131 12.33 -9.51 0.50
CA GLY A 131 12.13 -10.93 0.79
C GLY A 131 11.96 -11.21 2.29
N LEU A 132 12.74 -10.53 3.13
CA LEU A 132 12.60 -10.62 4.59
C LEU A 132 11.28 -10.01 5.09
N ILE A 133 10.84 -8.90 4.50
CA ILE A 133 9.55 -8.28 4.82
C ILE A 133 8.39 -9.21 4.47
N ILE A 134 8.38 -9.79 3.27
CA ILE A 134 7.35 -10.74 2.85
C ILE A 134 7.34 -11.97 3.77
N LYS A 135 8.52 -12.53 4.03
CA LYS A 135 8.69 -13.66 4.97
C LYS A 135 8.17 -13.31 6.37
N TRP A 136 8.36 -12.08 6.83
CA TRP A 136 7.86 -11.63 8.13
C TRP A 136 6.33 -11.62 8.17
N PHE A 137 5.65 -11.17 7.10
CA PHE A 137 4.19 -11.24 7.00
C PHE A 137 3.68 -12.68 6.93
N ASP A 138 4.34 -13.56 6.18
CA ASP A 138 3.98 -14.99 6.13
C ASP A 138 4.12 -15.64 7.50
N TRP A 139 5.22 -15.35 8.20
CA TRP A 139 5.44 -15.82 9.56
C TRP A 139 4.36 -15.33 10.53
N LEU A 140 3.95 -14.07 10.41
CA LEU A 140 2.88 -13.49 11.22
C LEU A 140 1.53 -14.16 10.96
N TYR A 141 1.25 -14.49 9.70
CA TYR A 141 0.05 -15.23 9.31
C TYR A 141 0.05 -16.67 9.84
N GLU A 142 1.18 -17.37 9.75
CA GLU A 142 1.34 -18.70 10.37
C GLU A 142 1.13 -18.67 11.88
N LEU A 143 1.62 -17.62 12.55
CA LEU A 143 1.41 -17.43 13.98
C LEU A 143 -0.07 -17.25 14.32
N GLY A 144 -0.84 -16.58 13.45
CA GLY A 144 -2.30 -16.49 13.55
C GLY A 144 -3.01 -17.84 13.46
N ASN A 145 -2.55 -18.70 12.55
CA ASN A 145 -3.12 -20.04 12.37
C ASN A 145 -2.82 -20.99 13.55
N ARG A 146 -1.69 -20.81 14.23
CA ARG A 146 -1.27 -21.66 15.37
C ARG A 146 -1.83 -21.18 16.71
N GLU A 147 -2.38 -19.98 16.78
CA GLU A 147 -2.87 -19.40 18.04
C GLU A 147 -4.19 -20.04 18.48
N SER A 148 -4.19 -20.62 19.69
CA SER A 148 -5.38 -21.29 20.25
C SER A 148 -6.45 -20.30 20.74
N ASN A 149 -6.05 -19.06 21.06
CA ASN A 149 -6.96 -18.03 21.52
C ASN A 149 -7.64 -17.32 20.34
N ARG A 150 -8.94 -17.57 20.16
CA ARG A 150 -9.77 -17.00 19.09
C ARG A 150 -9.70 -15.47 18.98
N TYR A 151 -9.58 -14.74 20.09
CA TYR A 151 -9.50 -13.28 20.06
C TYR A 151 -8.16 -12.78 19.51
N LYS A 152 -7.06 -13.41 19.93
CA LYS A 152 -5.73 -13.09 19.42
C LYS A 152 -5.60 -13.48 17.94
N ALA A 153 -6.11 -14.66 17.57
CA ALA A 153 -6.15 -15.10 16.19
C ALA A 153 -6.95 -14.13 15.29
N ALA A 154 -8.12 -13.66 15.75
CA ALA A 154 -8.93 -12.70 15.00
C ALA A 154 -8.20 -11.36 14.77
N ILE A 155 -7.49 -10.85 15.79
CA ILE A 155 -6.67 -9.63 15.66
C ILE A 155 -5.56 -9.85 14.62
N LEU A 156 -4.89 -11.00 14.68
CA LEU A 156 -3.76 -11.29 13.79
C LEU A 156 -4.21 -11.48 12.35
N HIS A 157 -5.33 -12.19 12.12
CA HIS A 157 -5.94 -12.29 10.79
C HIS A 157 -6.43 -10.94 10.26
N SER A 158 -7.03 -10.10 11.11
CA SER A 158 -7.44 -8.75 10.69
C SER A 158 -6.23 -7.89 10.29
N PHE A 159 -5.11 -8.02 11.01
CA PHE A 159 -3.88 -7.36 10.65
C PHE A 159 -3.34 -7.85 9.30
N CYS A 160 -3.22 -9.18 9.13
CA CYS A 160 -2.76 -9.79 7.88
C CYS A 160 -3.66 -9.40 6.68
N PHE A 161 -4.98 -9.32 6.87
CA PHE A 161 -5.89 -8.87 5.82
C PHE A 161 -5.59 -7.44 5.36
N GLY A 162 -5.35 -6.52 6.29
CA GLY A 162 -4.92 -5.16 5.95
C GLY A 162 -3.54 -5.11 5.30
N ALA A 163 -2.62 -5.98 5.72
CA ALA A 163 -1.28 -6.07 5.16
C ALA A 163 -1.25 -6.49 3.68
N ILE A 164 -2.20 -7.32 3.22
CA ILE A 164 -2.30 -7.74 1.81
C ILE A 164 -2.42 -6.53 0.88
N PHE A 165 -3.23 -5.53 1.24
CA PHE A 165 -3.39 -4.33 0.43
C PHE A 165 -2.10 -3.49 0.37
N ASN A 166 -1.35 -3.44 1.48
CA ASN A 166 -0.04 -2.79 1.51
C ASN A 166 0.98 -3.57 0.66
N MET A 167 0.87 -4.89 0.56
CA MET A 167 1.75 -5.70 -0.30
C MET A 167 1.56 -5.37 -1.79
N ILE A 168 0.33 -5.09 -2.23
CA ILE A 168 0.06 -4.65 -3.61
C ILE A 168 0.78 -3.33 -3.91
N VAL A 169 0.76 -2.40 -2.95
CA VAL A 169 1.51 -1.14 -3.04
C VAL A 169 3.01 -1.40 -3.18
N LEU A 170 3.57 -2.32 -2.40
CA LEU A 170 4.99 -2.63 -2.46
C LEU A 170 5.43 -3.02 -3.87
N ALA A 171 4.66 -3.90 -4.52
CA ALA A 171 4.96 -4.36 -5.86
C ALA A 171 4.79 -3.26 -6.92
N ARG A 172 3.69 -2.48 -6.82
CA ARG A 172 3.29 -1.53 -7.87
C ARG A 172 3.96 -0.16 -7.74
N GLU A 173 3.99 0.40 -6.53
CA GLU A 173 4.39 1.78 -6.29
C GLU A 173 5.83 1.90 -5.79
N GLY A 174 6.31 0.91 -5.05
CA GLY A 174 7.71 0.83 -4.63
C GLY A 174 7.91 0.81 -3.13
N LEU A 175 9.19 0.72 -2.72
CA LEU A 175 9.57 0.52 -1.33
C LEU A 175 9.34 1.75 -0.46
N ASP A 176 9.51 2.96 -1.01
CA ASP A 176 9.22 4.23 -0.34
C ASP A 176 7.75 4.35 0.04
N SER A 177 6.86 4.15 -0.93
CA SER A 177 5.42 4.28 -0.70
C SER A 177 4.85 3.17 0.17
N PHE A 178 5.43 1.97 0.08
CA PHE A 178 5.11 0.90 1.02
C PHE A 178 5.49 1.25 2.46
N GLY A 179 6.72 1.73 2.68
CA GLY A 179 7.22 2.01 4.02
C GLY A 179 6.35 3.02 4.76
N SER A 180 5.98 4.11 4.08
CA SER A 180 5.14 5.16 4.66
C SER A 180 3.73 4.65 5.01
N ARG A 181 3.10 3.87 4.11
CA ARG A 181 1.76 3.32 4.30
C ARG A 181 1.70 2.23 5.36
N VAL A 182 2.72 1.37 5.45
CA VAL A 182 2.79 0.36 6.52
C VAL A 182 2.97 1.00 7.88
N VAL A 183 3.82 2.02 8.00
CA VAL A 183 3.97 2.76 9.27
C VAL A 183 2.64 3.41 9.66
N PHE A 184 1.97 4.09 8.72
CA PHE A 184 0.67 4.69 8.99
C PHE A 184 -0.38 3.65 9.38
N PHE A 185 -0.44 2.52 8.66
CA PHE A 185 -1.33 1.40 8.97
C PHE A 185 -1.07 0.84 10.38
N LEU A 186 0.19 0.62 10.76
CA LEU A 186 0.57 0.14 12.09
C LEU A 186 0.13 1.10 13.20
N VAL A 187 0.29 2.41 13.00
CA VAL A 187 -0.14 3.43 13.96
C VAL A 187 -1.66 3.41 14.14
N ILE A 188 -2.42 3.47 13.05
CA ILE A 188 -3.89 3.45 13.11
C ILE A 188 -4.40 2.14 13.70
N PHE A 189 -3.84 1.00 13.25
CA PHE A 189 -4.20 -0.31 13.78
C PHE A 189 -3.92 -0.41 15.28
N GLY A 190 -2.76 0.09 15.73
CA GLY A 190 -2.41 0.16 17.16
C GLY A 190 -3.38 1.02 17.98
N ILE A 191 -3.80 2.18 17.46
CA ILE A 191 -4.81 3.03 18.09
C ILE A 191 -6.16 2.30 18.17
N CYS A 192 -6.58 1.62 17.10
CA CYS A 192 -7.81 0.82 17.11
C CYS A 192 -7.75 -0.31 18.15
N LEU A 193 -6.61 -0.97 18.30
CA LEU A 193 -6.42 -2.00 19.34
C LEU A 193 -6.47 -1.42 20.75
N LEU A 194 -5.85 -0.27 20.98
CA LEU A 194 -5.94 0.45 22.25
C LEU A 194 -7.37 0.84 22.57
N ALA A 195 -8.09 1.42 21.60
CA ALA A 195 -9.49 1.78 21.75
C ALA A 195 -10.37 0.55 22.06
N ALA A 196 -10.16 -0.56 21.36
CA ALA A 196 -10.88 -1.81 21.62
C ALA A 196 -10.61 -2.34 23.03
N LYS A 197 -9.35 -2.25 23.51
CA LYS A 197 -8.98 -2.65 24.87
C LYS A 197 -9.59 -1.74 25.94
N LEU A 198 -9.58 -0.43 25.72
CA LEU A 198 -10.22 0.55 26.61
C LEU A 198 -11.73 0.34 26.69
N LEU A 199 -12.36 0.08 25.54
CA LEU A 199 -13.80 -0.21 25.47
C LEU A 199 -14.14 -1.52 26.18
N TYR A 200 -13.31 -2.56 26.03
CA TYR A 200 -13.43 -3.79 26.80
C TYR A 200 -13.33 -3.53 28.31
N TRP A 201 -12.34 -2.76 28.78
CA TRP A 201 -12.20 -2.40 30.19
C TRP A 201 -13.40 -1.59 30.72
N PHE A 202 -13.91 -0.66 29.93
CA PHE A 202 -15.10 0.11 30.28
C PHE A 202 -16.32 -0.80 30.45
N LEU A 203 -16.57 -1.69 29.49
CA LEU A 203 -17.70 -2.63 29.55
C LEU A 203 -17.57 -3.64 30.70
N ASP A 204 -16.36 -4.07 31.03
CA ASP A 204 -16.08 -4.93 32.18
C ASP A 204 -16.37 -4.18 33.50
N SER A 205 -15.97 -2.90 33.59
CA SER A 205 -16.23 -2.05 34.76
C SER A 205 -17.73 -1.81 34.99
N VAL A 206 -18.53 -1.80 33.93
CA VAL A 206 -20.00 -1.67 33.99
C VAL A 206 -20.69 -3.02 34.22
N GLY A 207 -19.94 -4.13 34.27
CA GLY A 207 -20.48 -5.47 34.55
C GLY A 207 -21.27 -6.09 33.38
N LEU A 208 -21.14 -5.56 32.17
CA LEU A 208 -21.88 -6.03 30.98
C LEU A 208 -21.25 -7.27 30.35
N ILE A 209 -20.02 -7.63 30.72
CA ILE A 209 -19.29 -8.77 30.15
C ILE A 209 -19.60 -10.04 30.95
N HIS A 210 -20.52 -10.85 30.44
CA HIS A 210 -20.76 -12.19 30.96
C HIS A 210 -19.62 -13.11 30.52
N LYS A 211 -18.79 -13.58 31.46
CA LYS A 211 -17.85 -14.69 31.19
C LYS A 211 -18.67 -15.90 30.76
N ARG A 212 -18.54 -16.31 29.49
CA ARG A 212 -19.16 -17.52 28.97
C ARG A 212 -18.57 -18.71 29.74
N THR A 213 -19.32 -19.21 30.72
CA THR A 213 -19.02 -20.47 31.40
C THR A 213 -18.98 -21.57 30.33
N LYS A 214 -17.86 -22.31 30.26
CA LYS A 214 -17.79 -23.55 29.47
C LYS A 214 -19.00 -24.40 29.84
N PRO A 215 -19.76 -24.96 28.88
CA PRO A 215 -20.70 -26.01 29.23
C PRO A 215 -19.87 -27.14 29.86
N LEU A 216 -20.22 -27.53 31.09
CA LEU A 216 -19.72 -28.75 31.69
C LEU A 216 -19.95 -29.88 30.69
N SER A 217 -18.87 -30.55 30.30
CA SER A 217 -18.93 -31.83 29.60
C SER A 217 -19.83 -32.74 30.42
N GLN A 218 -21.02 -33.04 29.90
CA GLN A 218 -21.86 -34.08 30.49
C GLN A 218 -21.07 -35.40 30.45
N PRO A 219 -20.96 -36.14 31.57
CA PRO A 219 -20.40 -37.47 31.54
C PRO A 219 -21.32 -38.35 30.69
N GLN A 220 -20.78 -38.91 29.61
CA GLN A 220 -21.44 -39.99 28.88
C GLN A 220 -21.53 -41.19 29.84
N VAL A 221 -22.76 -41.57 30.18
CA VAL A 221 -23.11 -42.80 30.90
C VAL A 221 -23.39 -43.89 29.87
#